data_AF-A0A100Y6H5-F1
#
_entry.id   AF-A0A100Y6H5-F1
#
_cell.length_a   1.000
_cell.length_b   1.000
_cell.length_c   1.000
_cell.angle_alpha   90.00
_cell.angle_beta   90.00
_cell.angle_gamma   90.00
#
_symmetry.space_group_name_H-M   'P 1'
#
loop_
_entity.id
_entity.type
_entity.pdbx_description
1 polymer ?
#
loop_
_entity_poly.entity_id
_entity_poly.type
_entity_poly.pdbx_seq_one_letter_code
_entity_poly.pdbx_strand_id
1 'polypeptide(L)'
;MPYAPADAHVRFALHPDHHPAVVATTTGPTADAAHSHLHDLGFRSTGPATMLLARIDREEPYYTAKAAELLQQNGYTTEIDPALQKEIDTEWTWANYPMPWCTRDEIREVGAKAQRIHDDIAEGRLIIHLHADDDQNTVAVGSYITGVRRHVHLHGENHLRQISTSYADETEAIAEFHRLFSAAVRPGPAPLTDLGQSIRQLLGTNPTTLAEPPTAGPGDHEAFLEVFFDEERQWEKYRPFDETTIASHESLTVRVEFDHEARHRTDVAWTIAEYDGPVGERLWHATITVGTPVPLIRTMLQYLDAPPLVTAGDPNDVLHSAAWHPASHPARTTWTAPDRTIVFESTPHATPDRWMLYGGDNLDRAAWPICLSAGAPTDLLAQLASTAADLLPVPAPPARKPLPAPAPRLPAAAPAQRALSR
;
A
#
# COMPACT_ATOMS: atom_id res chain seq x y z
N MET A 1 -35.78 21.44 -19.77
CA MET A 1 -34.78 22.25 -19.06
C MET A 1 -33.51 22.20 -19.90
N PRO A 2 -32.96 23.32 -20.39
CA PRO A 2 -31.67 23.28 -21.07
C PRO A 2 -30.60 22.85 -20.06
N TYR A 3 -29.78 21.87 -20.42
CA TYR A 3 -28.64 21.44 -19.59
C TYR A 3 -27.76 22.67 -19.31
N ALA A 4 -27.32 22.83 -18.06
CA ALA A 4 -26.26 23.79 -17.77
C ALA A 4 -25.06 23.46 -18.67
N PRO A 5 -24.36 24.46 -19.24
CA PRO A 5 -23.19 24.19 -20.06
C PRO A 5 -22.19 23.36 -19.25
N ALA A 6 -21.64 22.32 -19.86
CA ALA A 6 -20.60 21.48 -19.25
C ALA A 6 -19.37 22.36 -19.01
N ASP A 7 -19.20 22.75 -17.75
CA ASP A 7 -18.14 23.63 -17.27
C ASP A 7 -17.47 22.93 -16.08
N ALA A 8 -16.95 21.74 -16.36
CA ALA A 8 -16.12 21.02 -15.43
C ALA A 8 -14.84 20.57 -16.12
N HIS A 9 -13.76 20.69 -15.36
CA HIS A 9 -12.44 20.22 -15.74
C HIS A 9 -12.15 18.92 -15.01
N VAL A 10 -11.80 17.88 -15.76
CA VAL A 10 -11.46 16.55 -15.24
C VAL A 10 -9.99 16.27 -15.53
N ARG A 11 -9.17 16.20 -14.49
CA ARG A 11 -7.76 15.81 -14.60
C ARG A 11 -7.60 14.35 -14.22
N PHE A 12 -7.00 13.57 -15.11
CA PHE A 12 -6.61 12.18 -14.89
C PHE A 12 -5.11 12.08 -14.61
N ALA A 13 -4.75 11.36 -13.57
CA ALA A 13 -3.36 11.06 -13.22
C ALA A 13 -3.24 9.63 -12.71
N LEU A 14 -2.06 9.04 -12.83
CA LEU A 14 -1.75 7.77 -12.17
C LEU A 14 -1.89 7.93 -10.66
N HIS A 15 -2.43 6.91 -10.00
CA HIS A 15 -2.41 6.87 -8.55
C HIS A 15 -0.94 6.75 -8.10
N PRO A 16 -0.46 7.63 -7.21
CA PRO A 16 0.95 7.67 -6.82
C PRO A 16 1.44 6.30 -6.32
N ASP A 17 0.64 5.62 -5.50
CA ASP A 17 1.04 4.39 -4.82
C ASP A 17 0.54 3.09 -5.47
N HIS A 18 -0.28 3.19 -6.52
CA HIS A 18 -1.04 2.04 -7.03
C HIS A 18 -1.12 2.06 -8.55
N HIS A 19 -0.03 1.70 -9.21
CA HIS A 19 -0.02 1.57 -10.66
C HIS A 19 -0.68 0.24 -11.10
N PRO A 20 -1.54 0.25 -12.13
CA PRO A 20 -1.86 1.37 -13.03
C PRO A 20 -3.19 2.09 -12.68
N ALA A 21 -3.66 2.04 -11.43
CA ALA A 21 -4.88 2.72 -11.01
C ALA A 21 -4.83 4.22 -11.34
N VAL A 22 -5.99 4.80 -11.63
CA VAL A 22 -6.10 6.18 -12.12
C VAL A 22 -6.99 7.01 -11.20
N VAL A 23 -6.45 8.14 -10.76
CA VAL A 23 -7.18 9.17 -10.03
C VAL A 23 -7.76 10.17 -11.02
N ALA A 24 -9.06 10.43 -10.91
CA ALA A 24 -9.76 11.50 -11.60
C ALA A 24 -10.13 12.60 -10.60
N THR A 25 -9.65 13.83 -10.83
CA THR A 25 -10.01 15.01 -10.03
C THR A 25 -10.91 15.92 -10.86
N THR A 26 -12.11 16.21 -10.36
CA THR A 26 -13.08 17.09 -11.00
C THR A 26 -13.12 18.45 -10.32
N THR A 27 -13.19 19.51 -11.13
CA THR A 27 -13.32 20.89 -10.65
C THR A 27 -14.29 21.67 -11.54
N GLY A 28 -14.87 22.74 -11.01
CA GLY A 28 -15.76 23.64 -11.76
C GLY A 28 -17.25 23.53 -11.40
N PRO A 29 -18.10 24.44 -11.92
CA PRO A 29 -19.52 24.53 -11.58
C PRO A 29 -20.36 23.27 -11.85
N THR A 30 -19.95 22.42 -12.80
CA THR A 30 -20.65 21.16 -13.12
C THR A 30 -19.88 19.91 -12.70
N ALA A 31 -19.00 20.01 -11.68
CA ALA A 31 -18.18 18.88 -11.21
C ALA A 31 -19.00 17.66 -10.77
N ASP A 32 -20.16 17.86 -10.14
CA ASP A 32 -21.06 16.77 -9.72
C ASP A 32 -21.60 15.99 -10.92
N ALA A 33 -21.88 16.68 -12.04
CA ALA A 33 -22.34 16.04 -13.27
C ALA A 33 -21.21 15.21 -13.90
N ALA A 34 -19.98 15.72 -13.89
CA ALA A 34 -18.80 14.96 -14.33
C ALA A 34 -18.55 13.73 -13.44
N HIS A 35 -18.75 13.84 -12.11
CA HIS A 35 -18.69 12.71 -11.17
C HIS A 35 -19.69 11.62 -11.53
N SER A 36 -20.93 11.99 -11.85
CA SER A 36 -21.95 11.01 -12.25
C SER A 36 -21.55 10.26 -13.52
N HIS A 37 -20.99 10.94 -14.52
CA HIS A 37 -20.53 10.27 -15.75
C HIS A 37 -19.33 9.36 -15.49
N LEU A 38 -18.38 9.79 -14.66
CA LEU A 38 -17.24 8.98 -14.24
C LEU A 38 -17.68 7.72 -13.48
N HIS A 39 -18.70 7.83 -12.63
CA HIS A 39 -19.28 6.70 -11.92
C HIS A 39 -19.79 5.62 -12.90
N ASP A 40 -20.55 6.04 -13.92
CA ASP A 40 -21.07 5.16 -14.97
C ASP A 40 -19.96 4.51 -15.81
N LEU A 41 -18.79 5.16 -15.89
CA LEU A 41 -17.59 4.67 -16.56
C LEU A 41 -16.73 3.76 -15.68
N GLY A 42 -17.19 3.42 -14.48
CA GLY A 42 -16.51 2.47 -13.58
C GLY A 42 -15.61 3.12 -12.54
N PHE A 43 -15.50 4.45 -12.51
CA PHE A 43 -14.81 5.12 -11.40
C PHE A 43 -15.67 5.04 -10.13
N ARG A 44 -15.02 5.07 -8.97
CA ARG A 44 -15.69 5.12 -7.67
C ARG A 44 -15.26 6.36 -6.92
N SER A 45 -16.20 7.00 -6.21
CA SER A 45 -15.90 8.19 -5.43
C SER A 45 -15.04 7.82 -4.22
N THR A 46 -13.94 8.53 -4.04
CA THR A 46 -13.09 8.48 -2.85
C THR A 46 -13.10 9.80 -2.09
N GLY A 47 -13.79 10.81 -2.61
CA GLY A 47 -13.98 12.09 -1.95
C GLY A 47 -14.87 13.03 -2.77
N PRO A 48 -15.10 14.27 -2.29
CA PRO A 48 -16.02 15.21 -2.92
C PRO A 48 -15.64 15.63 -4.35
N ALA A 49 -14.34 15.63 -4.67
CA ALA A 49 -13.81 16.03 -5.98
C ALA A 49 -12.99 14.92 -6.65
N THR A 50 -12.82 13.78 -5.98
CA THR A 50 -11.87 12.74 -6.39
C THR A 50 -12.59 11.43 -6.61
N MET A 51 -12.28 10.80 -7.74
CA MET A 51 -12.74 9.47 -8.08
C MET A 51 -11.56 8.61 -8.52
N LEU A 52 -11.75 7.30 -8.44
CA LEU A 52 -10.70 6.33 -8.65
C LEU A 52 -11.17 5.21 -9.56
N LEU A 53 -10.37 4.88 -10.56
CA LEU A 53 -10.53 3.70 -11.38
C LEU A 53 -9.45 2.68 -10.99
N ALA A 54 -9.91 1.49 -10.62
CA ALA A 54 -9.05 0.35 -10.35
C ALA A 54 -9.74 -0.93 -10.79
N ARG A 55 -9.00 -1.78 -11.50
CA ARG A 55 -9.54 -2.93 -12.23
C ARG A 55 -8.68 -4.17 -12.02
N ILE A 56 -9.32 -5.32 -11.93
CA ILE A 56 -8.65 -6.63 -11.81
C ILE A 56 -7.92 -7.04 -13.10
N ASP A 57 -8.24 -6.40 -14.22
CA ASP A 57 -7.57 -6.61 -15.51
C ASP A 57 -6.39 -5.68 -15.76
N ARG A 58 -6.13 -4.72 -14.86
CA ARG A 58 -5.05 -3.73 -14.96
C ARG A 58 -5.07 -2.86 -16.23
N GLU A 59 -6.22 -2.76 -16.90
CA GLU A 59 -6.41 -1.96 -18.13
C GLU A 59 -6.89 -0.51 -17.85
N GLU A 60 -6.70 0.01 -16.64
CA GLU A 60 -7.11 1.36 -16.26
C GLU A 60 -6.63 2.47 -17.21
N PRO A 61 -5.40 2.46 -17.75
CA PRO A 61 -4.98 3.46 -18.73
C PRO A 61 -5.86 3.43 -19.99
N TYR A 62 -6.12 2.25 -20.55
CA TYR A 62 -6.98 2.08 -21.72
C TYR A 62 -8.42 2.54 -21.47
N TYR A 63 -9.00 2.16 -20.34
CA TYR A 63 -10.36 2.58 -19.98
C TYR A 63 -10.43 4.07 -19.63
N THR A 64 -9.36 4.66 -19.11
CA THR A 64 -9.26 6.11 -18.88
C THR A 64 -9.22 6.89 -20.18
N ALA A 65 -8.47 6.43 -21.19
CA ALA A 65 -8.45 7.07 -22.50
C ALA A 65 -9.86 7.13 -23.10
N LYS A 66 -10.62 6.01 -23.04
CA LYS A 66 -12.03 5.98 -23.44
C LYS A 66 -12.92 6.90 -22.62
N ALA A 67 -12.71 6.96 -21.31
CA ALA A 67 -13.47 7.86 -20.44
C ALA A 67 -13.24 9.33 -20.79
N ALA A 68 -11.99 9.70 -21.07
CA ALA A 68 -11.63 11.06 -21.48
C ALA A 68 -12.30 11.44 -22.81
N GLU A 69 -12.30 10.57 -23.81
CA GLU A 69 -12.99 10.79 -25.09
C GLU A 69 -14.50 10.99 -24.91
N LEU A 70 -15.15 10.15 -24.11
CA LEU A 70 -16.59 10.25 -23.84
C LEU A 70 -16.95 11.52 -23.07
N LEU A 71 -16.12 11.94 -22.11
CA LEU A 71 -16.34 13.19 -21.37
C LEU A 71 -16.17 14.42 -22.27
N GLN A 72 -15.17 14.42 -23.17
CA GLN A 72 -15.02 15.48 -24.17
C GLN A 72 -16.23 15.57 -25.11
N GLN A 73 -16.77 14.43 -25.55
CA GLN A 73 -17.99 14.38 -26.37
C GLN A 73 -19.21 14.97 -25.63
N ASN A 74 -19.25 14.85 -24.31
CA ASN A 74 -20.27 15.45 -23.44
C ASN A 74 -20.00 16.92 -23.09
N GLY A 75 -18.94 17.52 -23.65
CA GLY A 75 -18.61 18.94 -23.51
C GLY A 75 -17.74 19.28 -22.29
N TYR A 76 -17.23 18.29 -21.55
CA TYR A 76 -16.30 18.55 -20.44
C TYR A 76 -14.89 18.79 -20.95
N THR A 77 -14.10 19.58 -20.19
CA THR A 77 -12.66 19.70 -20.43
C THR A 77 -11.96 18.56 -19.72
N THR A 78 -11.09 17.84 -20.43
CA THR A 78 -10.28 16.77 -19.84
C THR A 78 -8.79 17.03 -20.02
N GLU A 79 -8.02 16.63 -19.02
CA GLU A 79 -6.56 16.71 -18.99
C GLU A 79 -6.01 15.35 -18.56
N ILE A 80 -5.08 14.81 -19.33
CA ILE A 80 -4.38 13.57 -18.98
C ILE A 80 -2.96 13.94 -18.62
N ASP A 81 -2.53 13.54 -17.43
CA ASP A 81 -1.17 13.76 -16.96
C ASP A 81 -0.14 13.07 -17.89
N PRO A 82 1.02 13.68 -18.18
CA PRO A 82 2.02 13.10 -19.09
C PRO A 82 2.48 11.69 -18.70
N ALA A 83 2.57 11.38 -17.40
CA ALA A 83 2.95 10.04 -16.95
C ALA A 83 1.88 9.01 -17.31
N LEU A 84 0.60 9.36 -17.14
CA LEU A 84 -0.54 8.52 -17.54
C LEU A 84 -0.65 8.40 -19.07
N GLN A 85 -0.40 9.49 -19.81
CA GLN A 85 -0.39 9.46 -21.27
C GLN A 85 0.65 8.47 -21.79
N LYS A 86 1.84 8.43 -21.17
CA LYS A 86 2.87 7.45 -21.50
C LYS A 86 2.38 6.01 -21.28
N GLU A 87 1.67 5.72 -20.18
CA GLU A 87 1.10 4.39 -19.93
C GLU A 87 -0.01 4.03 -20.94
N ILE A 88 -0.84 4.99 -21.35
CA ILE A 88 -1.83 4.82 -22.41
C ILE A 88 -1.16 4.44 -23.74
N ASP A 89 -0.09 5.16 -24.08
CA ASP A 89 0.64 4.98 -25.33
C ASP A 89 1.57 3.76 -25.30
N THR A 90 1.89 3.25 -24.11
CA THR A 90 2.74 2.08 -23.94
C THR A 90 2.04 0.86 -24.51
N GLU A 91 2.68 0.25 -25.49
CA GLU A 91 2.24 -1.01 -26.06
C GLU A 91 2.67 -2.16 -25.14
N TRP A 92 1.75 -2.59 -24.28
CA TRP A 92 1.96 -3.75 -23.43
C TRP A 92 2.06 -5.00 -24.32
N THR A 93 3.26 -5.58 -24.38
CA THR A 93 3.43 -6.95 -24.88
C THR A 93 3.16 -7.88 -23.71
N TRP A 94 1.97 -8.49 -23.66
CA TRP A 94 1.70 -9.55 -22.70
C TRP A 94 2.44 -10.83 -23.12
N ALA A 95 3.77 -10.80 -23.06
CA ALA A 95 4.64 -11.88 -23.52
C ALA A 95 4.32 -13.23 -22.86
N ASN A 96 3.62 -13.22 -21.72
CA ASN A 96 3.23 -14.40 -20.94
C ASN A 96 1.72 -14.48 -20.63
N TYR A 97 0.84 -13.84 -21.42
CA TYR A 97 -0.60 -14.08 -21.24
C TYR A 97 -0.92 -15.54 -21.61
N PRO A 98 -1.73 -16.27 -20.82
CA PRO A 98 -1.97 -17.70 -21.05
C PRO A 98 -2.71 -18.00 -22.37
N MET A 99 -3.11 -16.96 -23.11
CA MET A 99 -3.70 -17.04 -24.44
C MET A 99 -2.87 -16.25 -25.47
N PRO A 100 -1.65 -16.71 -25.82
CA PRO A 100 -0.79 -16.03 -26.79
C PRO A 100 -1.36 -16.02 -28.23
N TRP A 101 -2.42 -16.79 -28.47
CA TRP A 101 -3.15 -16.84 -29.74
C TRP A 101 -4.28 -15.81 -29.86
N CYS A 102 -4.63 -15.10 -28.78
CA CYS A 102 -5.66 -14.06 -28.81
C CYS A 102 -5.10 -12.70 -29.25
N THR A 103 -5.90 -11.93 -29.96
CA THR A 103 -5.63 -10.52 -30.26
C THR A 103 -5.79 -9.66 -29.00
N ARG A 104 -5.24 -8.44 -29.04
CA ARG A 104 -5.33 -7.47 -27.93
C ARG A 104 -6.77 -7.14 -27.55
N ASP A 105 -7.64 -6.97 -28.55
CA ASP A 105 -9.03 -6.64 -28.30
C ASP A 105 -9.80 -7.83 -27.72
N GLU A 106 -9.47 -9.06 -28.13
CA GLU A 106 -10.04 -10.27 -27.53
C GLU A 106 -9.58 -10.45 -26.07
N ILE A 107 -8.31 -10.18 -25.76
CA ILE A 107 -7.79 -10.21 -24.38
C ILE A 107 -8.52 -9.19 -23.51
N ARG A 108 -8.70 -7.95 -24.01
CA ARG A 108 -9.48 -6.92 -23.33
C ARG A 108 -10.94 -7.31 -23.14
N GLU A 109 -11.53 -8.00 -24.10
CA GLU A 109 -12.91 -8.49 -23.97
C GLU A 109 -13.02 -9.53 -22.84
N VAL A 110 -12.05 -10.44 -22.74
CA VAL A 110 -11.97 -11.42 -21.64
C VAL A 110 -11.80 -10.70 -20.30
N GLY A 111 -10.83 -9.78 -20.19
CA GLY A 111 -10.62 -8.97 -19.00
C GLY A 111 -11.86 -8.16 -18.59
N ALA A 112 -12.55 -7.56 -19.56
CA ALA A 112 -13.79 -6.83 -19.32
C ALA A 112 -14.95 -7.71 -18.83
N LYS A 113 -15.02 -8.98 -19.28
CA LYS A 113 -16.00 -9.96 -18.78
C LYS A 113 -15.66 -10.37 -17.35
N ALA A 114 -14.38 -10.62 -17.07
CA ALA A 114 -13.91 -10.95 -15.73
C ALA A 114 -14.17 -9.80 -14.74
N GLN A 115 -13.87 -8.55 -15.13
CA GLN A 115 -14.15 -7.36 -14.32
C GLN A 115 -15.63 -7.25 -13.96
N ARG A 116 -16.53 -7.50 -14.92
CA ARG A 116 -17.97 -7.47 -14.66
C ARG A 116 -18.39 -8.51 -13.63
N ILE A 117 -17.87 -9.74 -13.72
CA ILE A 117 -18.13 -10.78 -12.72
C ILE A 117 -17.61 -10.35 -11.34
N HIS A 118 -16.43 -9.74 -11.29
CA HIS A 118 -15.87 -9.20 -10.04
C HIS A 118 -16.78 -8.13 -9.42
N ASP A 119 -17.23 -7.17 -10.21
CA ASP A 119 -18.10 -6.08 -9.75
C ASP A 119 -19.47 -6.61 -9.33
N ASP A 120 -20.02 -7.60 -10.05
CA ASP A 120 -21.28 -8.25 -9.70
C ASP A 120 -21.20 -8.98 -8.35
N ILE A 121 -20.07 -9.60 -8.04
CA ILE A 121 -19.84 -10.23 -6.72
C ILE A 121 -19.71 -9.15 -5.64
N ALA A 122 -18.91 -8.11 -5.89
CA ALA A 122 -18.69 -7.03 -4.93
C ALA A 122 -19.97 -6.25 -4.60
N GLU A 123 -20.84 -6.04 -5.59
CA GLU A 123 -22.10 -5.31 -5.45
C GLU A 123 -23.27 -6.23 -5.04
N GLY A 124 -23.00 -7.53 -4.80
CA GLY A 124 -23.99 -8.50 -4.33
C GLY A 124 -25.02 -8.93 -5.38
N ARG A 125 -24.79 -8.61 -6.66
CA ARG A 125 -25.62 -9.09 -7.78
C ARG A 125 -25.39 -10.56 -8.10
N LEU A 126 -24.19 -11.07 -7.84
CA LEU A 126 -23.82 -12.47 -7.97
C LEU A 126 -23.43 -13.02 -6.59
N ILE A 127 -24.22 -13.94 -6.06
CA ILE A 127 -23.96 -14.59 -4.77
C ILE A 127 -23.16 -15.87 -5.02
N ILE A 128 -21.97 -15.97 -4.45
CA ILE A 128 -21.16 -17.20 -4.52
C ILE A 128 -21.56 -18.13 -3.37
N HIS A 129 -21.98 -19.35 -3.75
CA HIS A 129 -22.46 -20.36 -2.82
C HIS A 129 -21.34 -21.25 -2.33
N LEU A 130 -20.53 -21.73 -3.28
CA LEU A 130 -19.42 -22.63 -3.02
C LEU A 130 -18.24 -22.26 -3.92
N HIS A 131 -17.04 -22.56 -3.46
CA HIS A 131 -15.83 -22.55 -4.25
C HIS A 131 -15.01 -23.83 -4.03
N ALA A 132 -14.08 -24.10 -4.94
CA ALA A 132 -13.08 -25.14 -4.82
C ALA A 132 -11.82 -24.72 -5.56
N ASP A 133 -10.73 -25.42 -5.30
CA ASP A 133 -9.49 -25.37 -6.06
C ASP A 133 -9.46 -26.59 -6.99
N ASP A 134 -9.26 -26.39 -8.30
CA ASP A 134 -9.17 -27.47 -9.30
C ASP A 134 -7.72 -27.92 -9.60
N ASP A 135 -6.80 -27.63 -8.68
CA ASP A 135 -5.33 -27.78 -8.75
C ASP A 135 -4.64 -26.78 -9.68
N GLN A 136 -5.40 -26.00 -10.46
CA GLN A 136 -4.87 -24.99 -11.36
C GLN A 136 -5.50 -23.60 -11.17
N ASN A 137 -6.77 -23.55 -10.79
CA ASN A 137 -7.56 -22.33 -10.65
C ASN A 137 -8.62 -22.48 -9.56
N THR A 138 -8.97 -21.34 -8.96
CA THR A 138 -10.21 -21.21 -8.22
C THR A 138 -11.43 -21.39 -9.15
N VAL A 139 -12.29 -22.34 -8.79
CA VAL A 139 -13.62 -22.56 -9.40
C VAL A 139 -14.72 -22.24 -8.40
N ALA A 140 -15.87 -21.79 -8.89
CA ALA A 140 -16.99 -21.46 -8.00
C ALA A 140 -18.35 -21.74 -8.63
N VAL A 141 -19.37 -21.92 -7.79
CA VAL A 141 -20.77 -21.91 -8.21
C VAL A 141 -21.49 -20.77 -7.50
N GLY A 142 -22.27 -20.01 -8.26
CA GLY A 142 -23.01 -18.87 -7.74
C GLY A 142 -24.31 -18.62 -8.49
N SER A 143 -25.10 -17.70 -7.95
CA SER A 143 -26.41 -17.34 -8.49
C SER A 143 -26.54 -15.84 -8.62
N TYR A 144 -26.89 -15.38 -9.83
CA TYR A 144 -27.33 -14.01 -10.01
C TYR A 144 -28.69 -13.79 -9.34
N ILE A 145 -28.91 -12.61 -8.77
CA ILE A 145 -30.18 -12.26 -8.10
C ILE A 145 -31.36 -12.22 -9.07
N THR A 146 -31.10 -11.94 -10.35
CA THR A 146 -32.11 -11.82 -11.42
C THR A 146 -31.62 -12.53 -12.70
N GLY A 147 -32.56 -12.82 -13.62
CA GLY A 147 -32.25 -13.40 -14.94
C GLY A 147 -32.68 -14.86 -15.11
N VAL A 148 -32.72 -15.30 -16.37
CA VAL A 148 -32.98 -16.69 -16.77
C VAL A 148 -31.64 -17.41 -16.86
N ARG A 149 -31.53 -18.64 -16.33
CA ARG A 149 -30.26 -19.38 -16.17
C ARG A 149 -29.21 -18.64 -15.33
N ARG A 150 -29.68 -18.08 -14.22
CA ARG A 150 -28.89 -17.25 -13.30
C ARG A 150 -27.87 -18.02 -12.46
N HIS A 151 -27.95 -19.34 -12.44
CA HIS A 151 -27.04 -20.21 -11.69
C HIS A 151 -25.85 -20.54 -12.59
N VAL A 152 -24.63 -20.20 -12.15
CA VAL A 152 -23.44 -20.23 -12.99
C VAL A 152 -22.31 -20.98 -12.30
N HIS A 153 -21.54 -21.72 -13.10
CA HIS A 153 -20.21 -22.16 -12.73
C HIS A 153 -19.20 -21.14 -13.27
N LEU A 154 -18.26 -20.78 -12.41
CA LEU A 154 -17.16 -19.88 -12.69
C LEU A 154 -15.87 -20.71 -12.75
N HIS A 155 -15.04 -20.39 -13.73
CA HIS A 155 -13.70 -20.95 -13.89
C HIS A 155 -12.70 -19.82 -14.08
N GLY A 156 -11.49 -20.01 -13.57
CA GLY A 156 -10.39 -19.06 -13.70
C GLY A 156 -10.33 -18.01 -12.60
N GLU A 157 -9.15 -17.41 -12.50
CA GLU A 157 -8.79 -16.43 -11.48
C GLU A 157 -8.61 -15.03 -12.06
N ASN A 158 -8.80 -14.01 -11.21
CA ASN A 158 -8.54 -12.61 -11.56
C ASN A 158 -9.19 -12.23 -12.90
N HIS A 159 -8.39 -11.66 -13.82
CA HIS A 159 -8.80 -11.20 -15.14
C HIS A 159 -9.15 -12.32 -16.13
N LEU A 160 -8.98 -13.59 -15.75
CA LEU A 160 -9.36 -14.76 -16.53
C LEU A 160 -10.66 -15.41 -16.07
N ARG A 161 -11.28 -14.86 -15.02
CA ARG A 161 -12.52 -15.39 -14.48
C ARG A 161 -13.64 -15.30 -15.51
N GLN A 162 -14.28 -16.44 -15.77
CA GLN A 162 -15.32 -16.56 -16.77
C GLN A 162 -16.45 -17.49 -16.32
N ILE A 163 -17.62 -17.33 -16.92
CA ILE A 163 -18.73 -18.28 -16.76
C ILE A 163 -18.46 -19.47 -17.68
N SER A 164 -18.23 -20.64 -17.09
CA SER A 164 -17.98 -21.88 -17.83
C SER A 164 -19.28 -22.58 -18.22
N THR A 165 -20.31 -22.52 -17.36
CA THR A 165 -21.61 -23.16 -17.60
C THR A 165 -22.71 -22.41 -16.86
N SER A 166 -23.93 -22.45 -17.39
CA SER A 166 -25.12 -21.84 -16.78
C SER A 166 -26.26 -22.84 -16.68
N TYR A 167 -26.98 -22.82 -15.57
CA TYR A 167 -28.00 -23.78 -15.18
C TYR A 167 -29.34 -23.08 -14.94
N ALA A 168 -30.42 -23.79 -15.24
CA ALA A 168 -31.77 -23.30 -14.95
C ALA A 168 -32.12 -23.42 -13.46
N ASP A 169 -31.58 -24.44 -12.79
CA ASP A 169 -31.88 -24.79 -11.39
C ASP A 169 -30.62 -24.69 -10.51
N GLU A 170 -30.79 -24.14 -9.31
CA GLU A 170 -29.72 -23.96 -8.32
C GLU A 170 -29.21 -25.29 -7.76
N THR A 171 -30.13 -26.20 -7.47
CA THR A 171 -29.84 -27.52 -6.93
C THR A 171 -29.04 -28.33 -7.93
N GLU A 172 -29.40 -28.25 -9.20
CA GLU A 172 -28.64 -28.87 -10.30
C GLU A 172 -27.20 -28.30 -10.37
N ALA A 173 -27.06 -26.98 -10.33
CA ALA A 173 -25.75 -26.33 -10.35
C ALA A 173 -24.86 -26.75 -9.17
N ILE A 174 -25.41 -26.78 -7.95
CA ILE A 174 -24.68 -27.15 -6.73
C ILE A 174 -24.36 -28.65 -6.71
N ALA A 175 -25.30 -29.51 -7.11
CA ALA A 175 -25.09 -30.95 -7.16
C ALA A 175 -23.98 -31.32 -8.14
N GLU A 176 -23.96 -30.69 -9.32
CA GLU A 176 -22.91 -30.90 -10.31
C GLU A 176 -21.55 -30.39 -9.81
N PHE A 177 -21.53 -29.24 -9.12
CA PHE A 177 -20.30 -28.72 -8.52
C PHE A 177 -19.71 -29.69 -7.47
N HIS A 178 -20.55 -30.23 -6.59
CA HIS A 178 -20.12 -31.27 -5.64
C HIS A 178 -19.65 -32.55 -6.33
N ARG A 179 -20.31 -32.96 -7.42
CA ARG A 179 -19.90 -34.13 -8.20
C ARG A 179 -18.50 -33.95 -8.80
N LEU A 180 -18.18 -32.74 -9.26
CA LEU A 180 -16.89 -32.43 -9.90
C LEU A 180 -15.75 -32.28 -8.88
N PHE A 181 -15.97 -31.58 -7.77
CA PHE A 181 -14.86 -31.16 -6.87
C PHE A 181 -14.88 -31.83 -5.49
N SER A 182 -15.99 -32.47 -5.10
CA SER A 182 -16.14 -33.30 -3.90
C SER A 182 -15.44 -32.74 -2.64
N ALA A 183 -14.27 -33.28 -2.28
CA ALA A 183 -13.56 -32.93 -1.04
C ALA A 183 -12.90 -31.53 -1.04
N ALA A 184 -12.69 -30.93 -2.21
CA ALA A 184 -12.13 -29.59 -2.35
C ALA A 184 -13.15 -28.48 -2.12
N VAL A 185 -14.45 -28.81 -2.07
CA VAL A 185 -15.53 -27.83 -1.92
C VAL A 185 -15.49 -27.13 -0.56
N ARG A 186 -15.64 -25.81 -0.59
CA ARG A 186 -15.73 -24.91 0.56
C ARG A 186 -16.93 -23.98 0.39
N PRO A 187 -17.64 -23.61 1.47
CA PRO A 187 -18.76 -22.69 1.41
C PRO A 187 -18.31 -21.25 1.16
N GLY A 188 -19.16 -20.47 0.50
CA GLY A 188 -18.97 -19.04 0.26
C GLY A 188 -17.98 -18.72 -0.86
N PRO A 189 -17.68 -17.42 -1.07
CA PRO A 189 -16.67 -17.01 -2.04
C PRO A 189 -15.28 -17.51 -1.64
N ALA A 190 -14.45 -17.78 -2.64
CA ALA A 190 -13.03 -18.01 -2.41
C ALA A 190 -12.40 -16.78 -1.73
N PRO A 191 -11.34 -16.97 -0.93
CA PRO A 191 -10.53 -15.85 -0.45
C PRO A 191 -10.17 -14.92 -1.61
N LEU A 192 -10.25 -13.61 -1.40
CA LEU A 192 -9.86 -12.66 -2.43
C LEU A 192 -8.36 -12.85 -2.71
N THR A 193 -8.01 -12.90 -3.99
CA THR A 193 -6.63 -12.81 -4.46
C THR A 193 -6.00 -11.49 -4.01
N ASP A 194 -4.68 -11.43 -3.91
CA ASP A 194 -3.97 -10.22 -3.47
C ASP A 194 -4.32 -8.98 -4.31
N LEU A 195 -4.58 -9.18 -5.61
CA LEU A 195 -5.07 -8.15 -6.51
C LEU A 195 -6.48 -7.68 -6.15
N GLY A 196 -7.42 -8.61 -5.90
CA GLY A 196 -8.77 -8.28 -5.48
C GLY A 196 -8.80 -7.59 -4.11
N GLN A 197 -7.94 -8.00 -3.18
CA GLN A 197 -7.79 -7.32 -1.88
C GLN A 197 -7.26 -5.90 -2.06
N SER A 198 -6.23 -5.73 -2.91
CA SER A 198 -5.63 -4.43 -3.20
C SER A 198 -6.65 -3.45 -3.79
N ILE A 199 -7.46 -3.87 -4.77
CA ILE A 199 -8.53 -3.04 -5.36
C ILE A 199 -9.60 -2.71 -4.33
N ARG A 200 -10.01 -3.69 -3.51
CA ARG A 200 -11.02 -3.45 -2.46
C ARG A 200 -10.55 -2.43 -1.42
N GLN A 201 -9.27 -2.49 -1.05
CA GLN A 201 -8.69 -1.53 -0.11
C GLN A 201 -8.59 -0.15 -0.74
N LEU A 202 -8.16 -0.08 -2.00
CA LEU A 202 -8.03 1.15 -2.77
C LEU A 202 -9.36 1.93 -2.86
N LEU A 203 -10.46 1.23 -3.15
CA LEU A 203 -11.80 1.80 -3.28
C LEU A 203 -12.47 2.09 -1.92
N GLY A 204 -11.89 1.64 -0.81
CA GLY A 204 -12.43 1.79 0.54
C GLY A 204 -11.85 2.96 1.36
N THR A 205 -10.82 3.65 0.85
CA THR A 205 -10.10 4.72 1.57
C THR A 205 -10.50 6.11 1.09
N ASN A 206 -10.97 6.96 2.02
CA ASN A 206 -10.99 8.42 1.83
C ASN A 206 -9.55 8.94 1.92
N PRO A 207 -9.04 9.75 0.97
CA PRO A 207 -7.70 10.28 1.05
C PRO A 207 -7.67 11.41 2.08
N THR A 208 -7.03 11.15 3.22
CA THR A 208 -6.56 12.20 4.12
C THR A 208 -5.14 12.52 3.71
N THR A 209 -4.91 13.73 3.24
CA THR A 209 -3.57 14.24 2.96
C THR A 209 -2.83 14.40 4.28
N LEU A 210 -1.95 13.46 4.61
CA LEU A 210 -0.97 13.54 5.69
C LEU A 210 0.41 13.28 5.07
N ALA A 211 1.43 13.89 5.68
CA ALA A 211 2.81 13.83 5.23
C ALA A 211 3.22 12.41 4.82
N GLU A 212 3.89 12.31 3.68
CA GLU A 212 4.39 11.06 3.09
C GLU A 212 5.18 10.28 4.16
N PRO A 213 4.69 9.11 4.60
CA PRO A 213 5.34 8.33 5.63
C PRO A 213 6.63 7.74 5.06
N PRO A 214 7.62 7.46 5.91
CA PRO A 214 8.86 6.87 5.45
C PRO A 214 8.59 5.44 4.97
N THR A 215 8.67 5.20 3.66
CA THR A 215 8.64 3.87 3.02
C THR A 215 9.76 3.79 1.98
N ALA A 216 10.38 2.61 1.83
CA ALA A 216 11.31 2.38 0.72
C ALA A 216 10.56 2.21 -0.61
N GLY A 217 11.12 2.78 -1.68
CA GLY A 217 10.63 2.63 -3.04
C GLY A 217 11.11 1.34 -3.71
N PRO A 218 10.54 0.99 -4.88
CA PRO A 218 10.97 -0.18 -5.65
C PRO A 218 12.45 -0.08 -6.05
N GLY A 219 13.24 -1.10 -5.76
CA GLY A 219 14.67 -1.14 -6.10
C GLY A 219 15.60 -0.49 -5.06
N ASP A 220 15.06 0.16 -4.03
CA ASP A 220 15.88 0.83 -3.00
C ASP A 220 16.67 -0.18 -2.15
N HIS A 221 16.09 -1.35 -1.90
CA HIS A 221 16.71 -2.43 -1.13
C HIS A 221 17.82 -3.09 -1.94
N GLU A 222 17.60 -3.32 -3.23
CA GLU A 222 18.60 -3.82 -4.17
C GLU A 222 19.76 -2.84 -4.30
N ALA A 223 19.48 -1.56 -4.50
CA ALA A 223 20.51 -0.52 -4.59
C ALA A 223 21.31 -0.40 -3.28
N PHE A 224 20.63 -0.50 -2.12
CA PHE A 224 21.30 -0.54 -0.82
C PHE A 224 22.18 -1.78 -0.68
N LEU A 225 21.71 -2.97 -1.08
CA LEU A 225 22.46 -4.22 -0.98
C LEU A 225 23.73 -4.19 -1.86
N GLU A 226 23.67 -3.58 -3.04
CA GLU A 226 24.84 -3.38 -3.90
C GLU A 226 25.89 -2.50 -3.22
N VAL A 227 25.47 -1.34 -2.68
CA VAL A 227 26.37 -0.43 -1.94
C VAL A 227 26.95 -1.08 -0.69
N PHE A 228 26.13 -1.83 0.05
CA PHE A 228 26.54 -2.50 1.28
C PHE A 228 27.72 -3.45 1.08
N PHE A 229 27.71 -4.27 0.02
CA PHE A 229 28.84 -5.18 -0.26
C PHE A 229 30.10 -4.47 -0.75
N ASP A 230 29.97 -3.29 -1.35
CA ASP A 230 31.12 -2.48 -1.76
C ASP A 230 31.80 -1.80 -0.55
N GLU A 231 31.00 -1.40 0.45
CA GLU A 231 31.47 -0.70 1.64
C GLU A 231 31.96 -1.67 2.75
N GLU A 232 31.22 -2.75 3.00
CA GLU A 232 31.42 -3.62 4.17
C GLU A 232 32.17 -4.91 3.82
N ARG A 233 33.50 -4.85 3.92
CA ARG A 233 34.39 -5.96 3.53
C ARG A 233 34.30 -7.21 4.41
N GLN A 234 33.64 -7.12 5.56
CA GLN A 234 33.43 -8.23 6.48
C GLN A 234 32.27 -9.14 6.03
N TRP A 235 31.55 -8.77 4.97
CA TRP A 235 30.43 -9.53 4.45
C TRP A 235 30.78 -10.20 3.13
N GLU A 236 30.53 -11.50 3.04
CA GLU A 236 30.68 -12.28 1.82
C GLU A 236 29.32 -12.49 1.15
N LYS A 237 29.26 -12.14 -0.14
CA LYS A 237 28.08 -12.34 -0.99
C LYS A 237 28.07 -13.75 -1.57
N TYR A 238 27.04 -14.52 -1.23
CA TYR A 238 26.75 -15.81 -1.84
C TYR A 238 25.40 -15.76 -2.57
N ARG A 239 25.43 -16.02 -3.88
CA ARG A 239 24.23 -16.04 -4.73
C ARG A 239 24.08 -17.44 -5.34
N PRO A 240 23.41 -18.38 -4.65
CA PRO A 240 23.22 -19.73 -5.17
C PRO A 240 22.24 -19.78 -6.36
N PHE A 241 21.28 -18.86 -6.40
CA PHE A 241 20.25 -18.74 -7.44
C PHE A 241 19.97 -17.26 -7.74
N ASP A 242 19.36 -16.96 -8.89
CA ASP A 242 19.05 -15.56 -9.24
C ASP A 242 18.01 -14.92 -8.31
N GLU A 243 17.19 -15.74 -7.62
CA GLU A 243 16.07 -15.32 -6.76
C GLU A 243 16.51 -14.82 -5.37
N THR A 244 17.66 -15.24 -4.85
CA THR A 244 18.04 -14.96 -3.45
C THR A 244 19.52 -14.59 -3.33
N THR A 245 19.83 -13.58 -2.52
CA THR A 245 21.19 -13.29 -2.08
C THR A 245 21.36 -13.60 -0.60
N ILE A 246 22.39 -14.37 -0.27
CA ILE A 246 22.79 -14.66 1.10
C ILE A 246 24.06 -13.86 1.38
N ALA A 247 23.98 -12.92 2.33
CA ALA A 247 25.14 -12.26 2.91
C ALA A 247 25.55 -13.03 4.18
N SER A 248 26.80 -13.50 4.22
CA SER A 248 27.38 -14.13 5.41
C SER A 248 28.45 -13.22 5.99
N HIS A 249 28.37 -12.92 7.28
CA HIS A 249 29.40 -12.16 7.97
C HIS A 249 30.66 -13.01 8.21
N GLU A 250 31.84 -12.40 8.30
CA GLU A 250 33.13 -13.10 8.47
C GLU A 250 33.21 -13.95 9.74
N SER A 251 32.42 -13.60 10.77
CA SER A 251 32.29 -14.41 12.00
C SER A 251 31.63 -15.76 11.76
N LEU A 252 30.92 -15.92 10.63
CA LEU A 252 30.05 -17.06 10.29
C LEU A 252 28.91 -17.31 11.29
N THR A 253 28.69 -16.37 12.21
CA THR A 253 27.62 -16.41 13.21
C THR A 253 26.43 -15.55 12.85
N VAL A 254 26.52 -14.76 11.76
CA VAL A 254 25.43 -13.91 11.27
C VAL A 254 25.17 -14.20 9.81
N ARG A 255 23.90 -14.34 9.46
CA ARG A 255 23.43 -14.50 8.08
C ARG A 255 22.27 -13.59 7.79
N VAL A 256 22.31 -13.01 6.60
CA VAL A 256 21.25 -12.18 6.06
C VAL A 256 20.86 -12.79 4.72
N GLU A 257 19.59 -13.08 4.57
CA GLU A 257 18.98 -13.53 3.34
C GLU A 257 18.13 -12.39 2.78
N PHE A 258 18.36 -12.05 1.52
CA PHE A 258 17.57 -11.10 0.77
C PHE A 258 16.89 -11.82 -0.41
N ASP A 259 15.56 -11.82 -0.40
CA ASP A 259 14.72 -12.37 -1.46
C ASP A 259 14.47 -11.31 -2.52
N HIS A 260 15.06 -11.50 -3.70
CA HIS A 260 14.90 -10.60 -4.83
C HIS A 260 13.50 -10.68 -5.40
N GLU A 261 12.72 -11.73 -5.16
CA GLU A 261 11.36 -11.88 -5.67
C GLU A 261 10.28 -11.38 -4.70
N ALA A 262 10.67 -10.83 -3.54
CA ALA A 262 9.74 -10.14 -2.67
C ALA A 262 9.24 -8.85 -3.35
N ARG A 263 8.02 -8.88 -3.88
CA ARG A 263 7.42 -7.77 -4.65
C ARG A 263 6.26 -7.10 -3.91
N HIS A 264 5.62 -7.80 -2.99
CA HIS A 264 4.53 -7.25 -2.19
C HIS A 264 5.04 -6.66 -0.88
N ARG A 265 4.41 -5.57 -0.43
CA ARG A 265 4.77 -4.89 0.82
C ARG A 265 4.67 -5.75 2.10
N THR A 266 3.97 -6.88 2.02
CA THR A 266 3.85 -7.89 3.08
C THR A 266 4.84 -9.04 2.93
N ASP A 267 5.50 -9.16 1.78
CA ASP A 267 6.50 -10.19 1.56
C ASP A 267 7.72 -9.88 2.41
N VAL A 268 8.28 -10.93 3.01
CA VAL A 268 9.52 -10.83 3.75
C VAL A 268 10.66 -10.72 2.73
N ALA A 269 11.18 -9.51 2.58
CA ALA A 269 12.32 -9.23 1.72
C ALA A 269 13.64 -9.62 2.40
N TRP A 270 13.74 -9.44 3.72
CA TRP A 270 14.94 -9.78 4.46
C TRP A 270 14.64 -10.74 5.60
N THR A 271 15.47 -11.76 5.71
CA THR A 271 15.55 -12.62 6.91
C THR A 271 16.96 -12.49 7.48
N ILE A 272 17.06 -12.06 8.74
CA ILE A 272 18.32 -11.89 9.45
C ILE A 272 18.36 -12.89 10.60
N ALA A 273 19.48 -13.59 10.77
CA ALA A 273 19.66 -14.51 11.89
C ALA A 273 21.09 -14.44 12.46
N GLU A 274 21.17 -14.46 13.79
CA GLU A 274 22.41 -14.61 14.54
C GLU A 274 22.43 -15.96 15.28
N TYR A 275 23.60 -16.55 15.39
CA TYR A 275 23.85 -17.89 15.95
C TYR A 275 24.92 -17.82 17.05
N ASP A 276 24.84 -18.73 18.02
CA ASP A 276 25.80 -18.85 19.15
C ASP A 276 27.19 -19.32 18.69
N GLY A 277 27.31 -19.73 17.43
CA GLY A 277 28.56 -20.10 16.78
C GLY A 277 28.30 -20.53 15.35
N PRO A 278 29.34 -20.82 14.55
CA PRO A 278 29.18 -21.19 13.14
C PRO A 278 28.31 -22.44 12.89
N VAL A 279 28.19 -23.29 13.91
CA VAL A 279 27.31 -24.49 13.93
C VAL A 279 26.41 -24.51 15.17
N GLY A 280 26.23 -23.35 15.82
CA GLY A 280 25.47 -23.19 17.06
C GLY A 280 23.98 -23.02 16.85
N GLU A 281 23.23 -22.94 17.94
CA GLU A 281 21.80 -22.64 17.88
C GLU A 281 21.56 -21.17 17.52
N ARG A 282 20.40 -20.88 16.93
CA ARG A 282 20.00 -19.52 16.55
C ARG A 282 19.65 -18.71 17.80
N LEU A 283 20.39 -17.63 18.04
CA LEU A 283 20.20 -16.72 19.19
C LEU A 283 18.99 -15.82 18.98
N TRP A 284 18.90 -15.17 17.82
CA TRP A 284 17.76 -14.36 17.44
C TRP A 284 17.62 -14.28 15.94
N HIS A 285 16.47 -13.79 15.49
CA HIS A 285 16.22 -13.52 14.09
C HIS A 285 15.27 -12.34 13.94
N ALA A 286 15.27 -11.77 12.74
CA ALA A 286 14.30 -10.78 12.32
C ALA A 286 13.81 -11.03 10.90
N THR A 287 12.61 -10.55 10.63
CA THR A 287 12.01 -10.50 9.29
C THR A 287 11.64 -9.06 8.98
N ILE A 288 11.89 -8.65 7.75
CA ILE A 288 11.72 -7.27 7.28
C ILE A 288 11.01 -7.32 5.92
N THR A 289 9.99 -6.50 5.73
CA THR A 289 9.27 -6.46 4.44
C THR A 289 9.82 -5.41 3.48
N VAL A 290 9.47 -5.56 2.20
CA VAL A 290 9.93 -4.72 1.06
C VAL A 290 9.72 -3.22 1.28
N GLY A 291 8.68 -2.82 2.02
CA GLY A 291 8.37 -1.40 2.25
C GLY A 291 9.25 -0.72 3.30
N THR A 292 10.11 -1.47 4.00
CA THR A 292 10.86 -0.98 5.16
C THR A 292 11.89 0.08 4.75
N PRO A 293 11.92 1.27 5.38
CA PRO A 293 12.92 2.29 5.11
C PRO A 293 14.35 1.76 5.21
N VAL A 294 15.15 2.04 4.18
CA VAL A 294 16.57 1.64 4.10
C VAL A 294 17.38 2.05 5.35
N PRO A 295 17.17 3.23 5.99
CA PRO A 295 17.90 3.57 7.22
C PRO A 295 17.73 2.55 8.36
N LEU A 296 16.57 1.92 8.48
CA LEU A 296 16.32 0.90 9.52
C LEU A 296 17.07 -0.39 9.22
N ILE A 297 17.05 -0.85 7.95
CA ILE A 297 17.80 -2.03 7.51
C ILE A 297 19.30 -1.80 7.70
N ARG A 298 19.79 -0.63 7.28
CA ARG A 298 21.19 -0.22 7.46
C ARG A 298 21.59 -0.25 8.93
N THR A 299 20.76 0.29 9.83
CA THR A 299 21.02 0.29 11.28
C THR A 299 21.22 -1.15 11.80
N MET A 300 20.39 -2.10 11.36
CA MET A 300 20.53 -3.51 11.75
C MET A 300 21.82 -4.14 11.22
N LEU A 301 22.13 -3.93 9.94
CA LEU A 301 23.34 -4.53 9.35
C LEU A 301 24.63 -3.94 9.93
N GLN A 302 24.66 -2.64 10.20
CA GLN A 302 25.79 -1.98 10.85
C GLN A 302 25.98 -2.44 12.31
N TYR A 303 24.88 -2.66 13.04
CA TYR A 303 24.95 -3.23 14.38
C TYR A 303 25.57 -4.64 14.37
N LEU A 304 25.21 -5.46 13.38
CA LEU A 304 25.71 -6.82 13.24
C LEU A 304 27.20 -6.88 12.89
N ASP A 305 27.68 -5.91 12.13
CA ASP A 305 29.08 -5.75 11.75
C ASP A 305 29.94 -5.34 12.96
N ALA A 306 29.54 -4.26 13.64
CA ALA A 306 30.28 -3.68 14.75
C ALA A 306 29.32 -3.25 15.88
N PRO A 307 28.88 -4.19 16.76
CA PRO A 307 28.01 -3.84 17.87
C PRO A 307 28.73 -2.84 18.80
N PRO A 308 28.04 -1.80 19.28
CA PRO A 308 28.66 -0.74 20.04
C PRO A 308 29.27 -1.28 21.33
N LEU A 309 30.49 -0.84 21.64
CA LEU A 309 31.20 -1.22 22.87
C LEU A 309 30.55 -0.67 24.14
N VAL A 310 29.66 0.32 24.00
CA VAL A 310 28.88 0.92 25.08
C VAL A 310 27.42 0.63 24.80
N THR A 311 26.72 0.11 25.81
CA THR A 311 25.29 -0.16 25.78
C THR A 311 24.55 1.12 25.42
N ALA A 312 23.72 1.07 24.37
CA ALA A 312 22.74 2.11 24.13
C ALA A 312 21.75 2.11 25.31
N GLY A 313 21.17 3.27 25.63
CA GLY A 313 20.20 3.39 26.72
C GLY A 313 19.00 2.46 26.53
N ASP A 314 18.14 2.33 27.54
CA ASP A 314 16.90 1.56 27.39
C ASP A 314 16.08 2.10 26.19
N PRO A 315 15.57 1.25 25.28
CA PRO A 315 14.78 1.71 24.13
C PRO A 315 13.59 2.58 24.56
N ASN A 316 13.02 2.37 25.74
CA ASN A 316 11.95 3.19 26.28
C ASN A 316 12.43 4.62 26.61
N ASP A 317 13.66 4.77 27.10
CA ASP A 317 14.24 6.09 27.39
C ASP A 317 14.49 6.88 26.09
N VAL A 318 14.94 6.19 25.04
CA VAL A 318 15.13 6.78 23.69
C VAL A 318 13.78 7.27 23.15
N LEU A 319 12.76 6.41 23.15
CA LEU A 319 11.42 6.75 22.65
C LEU A 319 10.77 7.89 23.46
N HIS A 320 10.94 7.88 24.79
CA HIS A 320 10.50 8.98 25.63
C HIS A 320 11.18 10.31 25.27
N SER A 321 12.50 10.30 25.06
CA SER A 321 13.27 11.51 24.69
C SER A 321 12.84 12.09 23.34
N ALA A 322 12.40 11.22 22.42
CA ALA A 322 11.85 11.58 21.11
C ALA A 322 10.36 12.00 21.16
N ALA A 323 9.78 12.17 22.35
CA ALA A 323 8.38 12.52 22.56
C ALA A 323 7.37 11.49 22.01
N TRP A 324 7.74 10.21 21.90
CA TRP A 324 6.80 9.14 21.57
C TRP A 324 5.86 8.88 22.75
N HIS A 325 4.63 8.52 22.44
CA HIS A 325 3.58 8.33 23.44
C HIS A 325 3.47 6.85 23.81
N PRO A 326 3.73 6.47 25.08
CA PRO A 326 3.51 5.11 25.52
C PRO A 326 2.02 4.82 25.75
N ALA A 327 1.60 3.65 25.33
CA ALA A 327 0.33 3.03 25.69
C ALA A 327 0.63 1.62 26.22
N SER A 328 0.47 1.44 27.53
CA SER A 328 0.67 0.15 28.17
C SER A 328 -0.65 -0.61 28.27
N HIS A 329 -0.68 -1.84 27.76
CA HIS A 329 -1.75 -2.80 27.91
C HIS A 329 -1.19 -4.06 28.63
N PRO A 330 -1.98 -4.81 29.41
CA PRO A 330 -1.46 -6.01 30.11
C PRO A 330 -0.80 -7.05 29.20
N ALA A 331 -1.17 -7.07 27.91
CA ALA A 331 -0.63 -8.00 26.92
C ALA A 331 0.53 -7.44 26.07
N ARG A 332 0.73 -6.11 26.04
CA ARG A 332 1.72 -5.46 25.17
C ARG A 332 2.00 -4.01 25.59
N THR A 333 3.21 -3.54 25.28
CA THR A 333 3.56 -2.11 25.40
C THR A 333 3.72 -1.55 24.00
N THR A 334 2.98 -0.50 23.68
CA THR A 334 3.00 0.13 22.37
C THR A 334 3.48 1.57 22.52
N TRP A 335 4.42 2.00 21.69
CA TRP A 335 4.89 3.37 21.59
C TRP A 335 4.51 3.93 20.24
N THR A 336 3.86 5.09 20.21
CA THR A 336 3.42 5.71 18.97
C THR A 336 4.16 7.04 18.76
N ALA A 337 4.70 7.21 17.57
CA ALA A 337 5.34 8.46 17.15
C ALA A 337 4.37 9.66 17.27
N PRO A 338 4.87 10.90 17.49
CA PRO A 338 4.04 12.10 17.59
C PRO A 338 3.07 12.33 16.42
N ASP A 339 3.47 11.99 15.20
CA ASP A 339 2.66 12.09 13.98
C ASP A 339 1.77 10.87 13.71
N ARG A 340 1.92 9.82 14.53
CA ARG A 340 1.21 8.54 14.46
C ARG A 340 1.46 7.75 13.18
N THR A 341 2.62 7.93 12.55
CA THR A 341 2.99 7.18 11.33
C THR A 341 3.84 5.94 11.63
N ILE A 342 4.48 5.88 12.81
CA ILE A 342 5.32 4.76 13.24
C ILE A 342 4.92 4.30 14.65
N VAL A 343 4.95 2.97 14.85
CA VAL A 343 4.71 2.32 16.12
C VAL A 343 5.83 1.34 16.44
N PHE A 344 6.27 1.37 17.70
CA PHE A 344 7.20 0.40 18.28
C PHE A 344 6.45 -0.39 19.36
N GLU A 345 6.29 -1.69 19.17
CA GLU A 345 5.52 -2.58 20.04
C GLU A 345 6.39 -3.67 20.66
N SER A 346 6.11 -3.97 21.92
CA SER A 346 6.68 -5.07 22.68
C SER A 346 5.58 -5.99 23.20
N THR A 347 5.65 -7.27 22.86
CA THR A 347 4.73 -8.32 23.32
C THR A 347 5.50 -9.30 24.23
N PRO A 348 5.43 -9.15 25.57
CA PRO A 348 6.33 -9.84 26.51
C PRO A 348 6.34 -11.37 26.45
N HIS A 349 5.25 -11.97 25.97
CA HIS A 349 5.06 -13.42 25.89
C HIS A 349 5.26 -14.00 24.49
N ALA A 350 5.48 -13.17 23.47
CA ALA A 350 5.78 -13.65 22.12
C ALA A 350 7.27 -14.03 22.01
N THR A 351 7.55 -15.09 21.24
CA THR A 351 8.90 -15.59 20.99
C THR A 351 9.43 -15.21 19.60
N PRO A 352 8.74 -15.47 18.47
CA PRO A 352 9.24 -15.07 17.14
C PRO A 352 9.09 -13.57 16.87
N ASP A 353 8.04 -12.94 17.40
CA ASP A 353 7.67 -11.54 17.14
C ASP A 353 7.53 -10.78 18.46
N ARG A 354 8.53 -10.91 19.33
CA ARG A 354 8.52 -10.23 20.64
C ARG A 354 8.50 -8.72 20.48
N TRP A 355 9.24 -8.23 19.50
CA TRP A 355 9.34 -6.82 19.19
C TRP A 355 8.87 -6.58 17.76
N MET A 356 8.04 -5.58 17.57
CA MET A 356 7.58 -5.18 16.25
C MET A 356 7.79 -3.67 16.09
N LEU A 357 8.46 -3.27 15.02
CA LEU A 357 8.54 -1.87 14.59
C LEU A 357 7.85 -1.77 13.25
N TYR A 358 6.81 -0.96 13.15
CA TYR A 358 6.02 -0.87 11.93
C TYR A 358 5.55 0.55 11.67
N GLY A 359 5.38 0.89 10.40
CA GLY A 359 4.99 2.23 10.00
C GLY A 359 4.32 2.28 8.63
N GLY A 360 3.82 3.46 8.29
CA GLY A 360 3.14 3.74 7.04
C GLY A 360 1.93 4.67 7.23
N ASP A 361 1.20 4.92 6.15
CA ASP A 361 0.06 5.85 6.12
C ASP A 361 -1.09 5.43 7.05
N ASN A 362 -1.19 4.13 7.29
CA ASN A 362 -2.23 3.55 8.12
C ASN A 362 -1.64 2.46 9.02
N LEU A 363 -1.67 2.68 10.33
CA LEU A 363 -1.19 1.72 11.32
C LEU A 363 -2.03 0.44 11.40
N ASP A 364 -3.30 0.47 10.97
CA ASP A 364 -4.14 -0.73 10.86
C ASP A 364 -3.72 -1.61 9.66
N ARG A 365 -2.96 -1.05 8.72
CA ARG A 365 -2.44 -1.74 7.54
C ARG A 365 -1.04 -1.24 7.20
N ALA A 366 -0.12 -1.42 8.16
CA ALA A 366 1.26 -0.96 8.09
C ALA A 366 1.86 -1.20 6.70
N ALA A 367 2.55 -0.19 6.17
CA ALA A 367 3.24 -0.29 4.88
C ALA A 367 4.45 -1.22 5.00
N TRP A 368 5.04 -1.29 6.19
CA TRP A 368 6.15 -2.17 6.52
C TRP A 368 6.14 -2.53 8.02
N PRO A 369 6.37 -3.81 8.33
CA PRO A 369 6.83 -4.23 9.65
C PRO A 369 8.26 -4.81 9.62
N ILE A 370 8.95 -4.61 10.75
CA ILE A 370 10.13 -5.35 11.20
C ILE A 370 9.69 -6.17 12.41
N CYS A 371 9.82 -7.49 12.33
CA CYS A 371 9.60 -8.37 13.49
C CYS A 371 10.94 -8.85 14.02
N LEU A 372 11.16 -8.76 15.33
CA LEU A 372 12.35 -9.30 16.00
C LEU A 372 11.95 -10.29 17.10
N SER A 373 12.70 -11.38 17.17
CA SER A 373 12.49 -12.43 18.15
C SER A 373 12.94 -12.03 19.56
N ALA A 374 12.60 -12.86 20.54
CA ALA A 374 12.85 -12.55 21.95
C ALA A 374 14.33 -12.37 22.34
N GLY A 375 15.25 -12.92 21.53
CA GLY A 375 16.69 -12.82 21.75
C GLY A 375 17.33 -11.53 21.22
N ALA A 376 16.56 -10.63 20.59
CA ALA A 376 17.09 -9.39 20.03
C ALA A 376 17.80 -8.55 21.12
N PRO A 377 19.07 -8.13 20.90
CA PRO A 377 19.81 -7.34 21.88
C PRO A 377 19.15 -6.00 22.19
N THR A 378 19.17 -5.58 23.46
CA THR A 378 18.58 -4.30 23.88
C THR A 378 19.23 -3.11 23.17
N ASP A 379 20.53 -3.18 22.90
CA ASP A 379 21.26 -2.14 22.18
C ASP A 379 20.78 -1.96 20.74
N LEU A 380 20.48 -3.07 20.06
CA LEU A 380 19.88 -3.05 18.72
C LEU A 380 18.49 -2.41 18.76
N LEU A 381 17.66 -2.76 19.75
CA LEU A 381 16.33 -2.18 19.92
C LEU A 381 16.39 -0.67 20.15
N ALA A 382 17.35 -0.20 20.94
CA ALA A 382 17.56 1.22 21.21
C ALA A 382 18.05 1.99 19.97
N GLN A 383 18.95 1.40 19.18
CA GLN A 383 19.36 2.00 17.91
C GLN A 383 18.22 2.07 16.90
N LEU A 384 17.41 1.00 16.77
CA LEU A 384 16.22 1.00 15.93
C LEU A 384 15.20 2.05 16.37
N ALA A 385 14.99 2.20 17.69
CA ALA A 385 14.13 3.24 18.24
C ALA A 385 14.64 4.65 17.91
N SER A 386 15.96 4.87 18.00
CA SER A 386 16.58 6.15 17.63
C SER A 386 16.41 6.45 16.15
N THR A 387 16.77 5.49 15.28
CA THR A 387 16.62 5.64 13.83
C THR A 387 15.16 5.89 13.45
N ALA A 388 14.21 5.18 14.08
CA ALA A 388 12.79 5.40 13.84
C ALA A 388 12.32 6.80 14.28
N ALA A 389 12.85 7.35 15.36
CA ALA A 389 12.56 8.71 15.78
C ALA A 389 13.11 9.76 14.79
N ASP A 390 14.28 9.51 14.22
CA ASP A 390 14.93 10.40 13.25
C ASP A 390 14.27 10.36 11.86
N LEU A 391 13.48 9.32 11.55
CA LEU A 391 12.68 9.25 10.32
C LEU A 391 11.52 10.25 10.31
N LEU A 392 11.16 10.83 11.45
CA LEU A 392 10.07 11.79 11.55
C LEU A 392 10.55 13.17 11.07
N PRO A 393 9.77 13.89 10.25
CA PRO A 393 10.12 15.24 9.86
C PRO A 393 10.25 16.14 11.10
N VAL A 394 11.42 16.77 11.27
CA VAL A 394 11.68 17.71 12.37
C VAL A 394 10.59 18.78 12.38
N PRO A 395 9.84 18.97 13.50
CA PRO A 395 8.86 20.03 13.56
C PRO A 395 9.56 21.37 13.35
N ALA A 396 9.18 22.08 12.29
CA ALA A 396 9.70 23.41 12.02
C ALA A 396 9.53 24.27 13.29
N PRO A 397 10.58 24.97 13.75
CA PRO A 397 10.47 25.80 14.95
C PRO A 397 9.31 26.78 14.73
N PRO A 398 8.42 26.98 15.72
CA PRO A 398 7.25 27.83 15.54
C PRO A 398 7.73 29.21 15.11
N ALA A 399 7.30 29.62 13.92
CA ALA A 399 7.58 30.94 13.38
C ALA A 399 7.22 31.97 14.46
N ARG A 400 8.23 32.68 14.97
CA ARG A 400 8.03 33.75 15.95
C ARG A 400 7.03 34.72 15.33
N LYS A 401 5.84 34.83 15.94
CA LYS A 401 4.86 35.86 15.59
C LYS A 401 5.59 37.21 15.59
N PRO A 402 5.58 37.97 14.48
CA PRO A 402 6.09 39.33 14.50
C PRO A 402 5.33 40.09 15.58
N LEU A 403 6.05 40.69 16.54
CA LEU A 403 5.43 41.59 17.49
C LEU A 403 4.70 42.68 16.69
N PRO A 404 3.44 43.01 17.02
CA PRO A 404 2.75 44.11 16.37
C PRO A 404 3.57 45.39 16.56
N ALA A 405 3.83 46.08 15.45
CA ALA A 405 4.55 47.34 15.45
C ALA A 405 3.84 48.34 16.39
N PRO A 406 4.57 49.08 17.24
CA PRO A 406 3.97 50.06 18.12
C PRO A 406 3.24 51.12 17.28
N ALA A 407 1.97 51.35 17.60
CA ALA A 407 1.11 52.30 16.92
C ALA A 407 1.75 53.70 16.86
N PRO A 408 1.59 54.44 15.74
CA PRO A 408 2.13 55.78 15.61
C PRO A 408 1.50 56.69 16.66
N ARG A 409 2.36 57.38 17.43
CA ARG A 409 1.96 58.36 18.44
C ARG A 409 1.18 59.49 17.75
N LEU A 410 -0.04 59.74 18.22
CA LEU A 410 -0.83 60.92 17.86
C LEU A 410 -0.03 62.20 18.19
N PRO A 411 -0.05 63.21 17.31
CA PRO A 411 0.66 64.46 17.54
C PRO A 411 0.06 65.21 18.74
N ALA A 412 0.94 65.66 19.62
CA ALA A 412 0.59 66.44 20.80
C ALA A 412 -0.10 67.76 20.38
N ALA A 413 -1.29 67.99 20.92
CA ALA A 413 -1.94 69.29 20.85
C ALA A 413 -1.26 70.26 21.81
N ALA A 414 -0.75 71.38 21.29
CA ALA A 414 -0.47 72.58 22.05
C ALA A 414 -0.64 73.80 21.11
N PRO A 415 -0.98 75.01 21.60
CA PRO A 415 -1.17 75.42 22.99
C PRO A 415 -2.51 76.17 23.24
N ALA A 416 -3.02 76.14 24.48
CA ALA A 416 -3.95 77.16 24.95
C ALA A 416 -3.19 78.13 25.85
N GLN A 417 -2.87 79.31 25.31
CA GLN A 417 -2.35 80.44 26.07
C GLN A 417 -3.36 80.84 27.16
N ARG A 418 -2.91 80.89 28.41
CA ARG A 418 -3.56 81.69 29.45
C ARG A 418 -2.69 82.90 29.79
N ALA A 419 -3.15 84.03 29.26
CA ALA A 419 -3.14 85.34 29.91
C ALA A 419 -3.56 85.20 31.40
N LEU A 420 -3.11 85.94 32.41
CA LEU A 420 -2.50 87.27 32.54
C LEU A 420 -1.86 87.35 33.95
N SER A 421 -0.71 88.04 34.00
CA SER A 421 -0.25 89.00 35.04
C SER A 421 -0.95 89.08 36.41
N ARG A 422 -0.17 88.96 37.50
CA ARG A 422 0.36 90.10 38.28
C ARG A 422 1.48 89.66 39.23
#